data_AF-A0A078GKE0-F1
#
_entry.id   AF-A0A078GKE0-F1
#
_cell.length_a   1.000
_cell.length_b   1.000
_cell.length_c   1.000
_cell.angle_alpha   90.00
_cell.angle_beta   90.00
_cell.angle_gamma   90.00
#
_symmetry.space_group_name_H-M   'P 1'
#
loop_
_entity.id
_entity.type
_entity.pdbx_description
1 polymer ?
#
loop_
_entity_poly.entity_id
_entity_poly.type
_entity_poly.pdbx_seq_one_letter_code
_entity_poly.pdbx_strand_id
1 'polypeptide(L)'
;MRPMIASGAAFARKFSRNDSALDRIDKELLMRTNQEGFTPGGWCGKHECSVVEDVARINPGSGAERLKGLVDRLVSEAKSGESCRKVNLLQWDKGYL
;
A
#
# COMPACT_ATOMS: atom_id res chain seq x y z
N MET A 1 12.36 4.06 -3.91
CA MET A 1 10.93 3.71 -4.06
C MET A 1 10.66 2.36 -4.73
N ARG A 2 11.40 1.93 -5.77
CA ARG A 2 11.10 0.66 -6.48
C ARG A 2 10.86 -0.57 -5.58
N PRO A 3 11.69 -0.85 -4.54
CA PRO A 3 11.44 -2.00 -3.66
C PRO A 3 10.14 -1.88 -2.86
N MET A 4 9.80 -0.68 -2.38
CA MET A 4 8.55 -0.40 -1.67
C MET A 4 7.35 -0.68 -2.57
N ILE A 5 7.37 -0.19 -3.82
CA ILE A 5 6.29 -0.40 -4.79
C ILE A 5 6.16 -1.88 -5.15
N ALA A 6 7.29 -2.54 -5.44
CA ALA A 6 7.33 -3.94 -5.86
C ALA A 6 6.85 -4.92 -4.77
N SER A 7 6.89 -4.52 -3.50
CA SER A 7 6.38 -5.35 -2.40
C SER A 7 4.87 -5.63 -2.48
N GLY A 8 4.11 -4.74 -3.12
CA GLY A 8 2.64 -4.78 -3.13
C GLY A 8 1.98 -4.54 -1.78
N ALA A 9 2.74 -4.17 -0.74
CA ALA A 9 2.19 -3.90 0.57
C ALA A 9 1.30 -2.65 0.58
N ALA A 10 0.19 -2.71 1.31
CA ALA A 10 -0.74 -1.59 1.47
C ALA A 10 -0.15 -0.44 2.32
N PHE A 11 0.75 -0.77 3.25
CA PHE A 11 1.36 0.17 4.17
C PHE A 11 2.88 0.16 4.07
N ALA A 12 3.50 1.32 4.23
CA ALA A 12 4.95 1.49 4.33
C ALA A 12 5.31 2.26 5.60
N ARG A 13 6.45 1.90 6.21
CA ARG A 13 7.02 2.58 7.37
C ARG A 13 8.54 2.40 7.41
N LYS A 14 9.30 3.24 8.10
CA LYS A 14 8.90 4.49 8.77
C LYS A 14 9.23 5.69 7.88
N PHE A 15 8.44 6.75 7.96
CA PHE A 15 8.75 8.05 7.37
C PHE A 15 8.97 9.06 8.51
N SER A 16 9.98 9.91 8.39
CA SER A 16 10.16 11.03 9.31
C SER A 16 9.06 12.08 9.10
N ARG A 17 8.88 12.98 10.06
CA ARG A 17 8.05 14.17 9.85
C ARG A 17 8.65 14.97 8.68
N ASN A 18 7.82 15.36 7.71
CA ASN A 18 8.21 16.11 6.51
C ASN A 18 9.27 15.39 5.66
N ASP A 19 9.25 14.05 5.65
CA ASP A 19 10.11 13.25 4.79
C ASP A 19 9.77 13.50 3.32
N SER A 20 10.77 13.87 2.51
CA SER A 20 10.60 14.15 1.07
C SER A 20 10.15 12.92 0.26
N ALA A 21 10.27 11.71 0.83
CA ALA A 21 9.67 10.53 0.27
C ALA A 21 8.13 10.63 0.20
N LEU A 22 7.49 11.34 1.13
CA LEU A 22 6.03 11.55 1.14
C LEU A 22 5.59 12.41 -0.05
N ASP A 23 6.32 13.50 -0.35
CA ASP A 23 6.04 14.34 -1.53
C ASP A 23 6.15 13.54 -2.83
N ARG A 24 7.13 12.64 -2.90
CA ARG A 24 7.31 11.76 -4.05
C ARG A 24 6.22 10.70 -4.15
N ILE A 25 5.74 10.16 -3.03
CA ILE A 25 4.60 9.23 -3.01
C ILE A 25 3.34 9.96 -3.50
N ASP A 26 3.08 11.15 -2.98
CA ASP A 26 1.93 11.97 -3.38
C ASP A 26 1.94 12.25 -4.88
N LYS A 27 3.08 12.68 -5.42
CA LYS A 27 3.21 13.06 -6.83
C LYS A 27 3.26 11.85 -7.76
N GLU A 28 4.12 10.87 -7.48
CA GLU A 28 4.46 9.79 -8.41
C GLU A 28 3.50 8.59 -8.29
N LEU A 29 2.92 8.34 -7.11
CA LEU A 29 2.08 7.14 -6.87
C LEU A 29 0.61 7.47 -6.67
N LEU A 30 0.32 8.50 -5.89
CA LEU A 30 -1.05 8.91 -5.61
C LEU A 30 -1.56 9.93 -6.62
N MET A 31 -0.68 10.51 -7.46
CA MET A 31 -1.05 11.53 -8.46
C MET A 31 -1.83 12.69 -7.84
N ARG A 32 -1.51 13.04 -6.61
CA ARG A 32 -2.21 14.08 -5.86
C ARG A 32 -1.76 15.44 -6.38
N THR A 33 -2.72 16.21 -6.92
CA THR A 33 -2.46 17.55 -7.49
C THR A 33 -2.58 18.66 -6.45
N ASN A 34 -3.42 18.46 -5.42
CA ASN A 34 -3.71 19.43 -4.37
C ASN A 34 -3.38 18.85 -2.99
N GLN A 35 -2.69 19.61 -2.12
CA GLN A 35 -2.31 19.15 -0.78
C GLN A 35 -3.50 18.86 0.14
N GLU A 36 -4.65 19.46 -0.14
CA GLU A 36 -5.89 19.29 0.62
C GLU A 36 -6.89 18.33 -0.08
N GLY A 37 -6.56 17.89 -1.30
CA GLY A 37 -7.42 17.02 -2.09
C GLY A 37 -7.23 15.54 -1.80
N PHE A 38 -8.25 14.76 -2.10
CA PHE A 38 -8.18 13.29 -2.12
C PHE A 38 -7.35 12.79 -3.29
N THR A 39 -6.82 11.57 -3.16
CA THR A 39 -6.21 10.84 -4.26
C THR A 39 -7.23 10.65 -5.40
N PRO A 40 -6.88 10.95 -6.67
CA PRO A 40 -7.69 10.58 -7.83
C PRO A 40 -8.15 9.12 -7.78
N GLY A 41 -9.44 8.87 -7.95
CA GLY A 41 -10.04 7.55 -7.78
C GLY A 41 -11.53 7.62 -7.48
N GLY A 42 -12.08 6.54 -6.91
CA GLY A 42 -13.52 6.42 -6.65
C GLY A 42 -14.09 7.55 -5.78
N TRP A 43 -13.30 8.06 -4.84
CA TRP A 43 -13.68 9.15 -3.94
C TRP A 43 -13.33 10.55 -4.46
N CYS A 44 -12.51 10.67 -5.52
CA CYS A 44 -12.25 11.96 -6.13
C CYS A 44 -13.46 12.38 -6.98
N GLY A 45 -14.12 13.47 -6.59
CA GLY A 45 -15.12 14.14 -7.42
C GLY A 45 -14.52 14.96 -8.57
N LYS A 46 -15.31 15.89 -9.13
CA LYS A 46 -14.87 16.78 -10.23
C LYS A 46 -13.52 17.49 -9.99
N HIS A 47 -12.76 17.62 -11.09
CA HIS A 47 -11.54 18.41 -11.40
C HIS A 47 -10.42 18.61 -10.35
N GLU A 48 -10.71 18.71 -9.06
CA GLU A 48 -9.73 19.07 -8.02
C GLU A 48 -9.66 18.07 -6.86
N CYS A 49 -10.49 17.01 -6.90
CA CYS A 49 -10.60 16.02 -5.82
C CYS A 49 -10.82 16.66 -4.43
N SER A 50 -11.46 17.83 -4.36
CA SER A 50 -11.65 18.62 -3.13
C SER A 50 -12.85 18.14 -2.29
N VAL A 51 -13.80 17.45 -2.90
CA VAL A 51 -14.99 16.91 -2.25
C VAL A 51 -15.13 15.43 -2.59
N VAL A 52 -15.50 14.63 -1.59
CA VAL A 52 -15.88 13.23 -1.79
C VAL A 52 -17.31 13.18 -2.34
N GLU A 53 -17.49 12.56 -3.50
CA GLU A 53 -18.83 12.38 -4.09
C GLU A 53 -19.54 11.17 -3.47
N ASP A 54 -19.15 9.96 -3.86
CA ASP A 54 -19.77 8.72 -3.38
C ASP A 54 -18.72 7.87 -2.64
N VAL A 55 -18.92 7.72 -1.33
CA VAL A 55 -18.05 6.92 -0.45
C VAL A 55 -18.11 5.42 -0.77
N ALA A 56 -19.21 4.94 -1.36
CA ALA A 56 -19.38 3.54 -1.75
C ALA A 56 -18.77 3.23 -3.12
N ARG A 57 -18.44 4.25 -3.92
CA ARG A 57 -17.82 4.07 -5.23
C ARG A 57 -16.35 3.67 -5.06
N ILE A 58 -16.08 2.36 -5.20
CA ILE A 58 -14.73 1.79 -5.16
C ILE A 58 -14.27 1.54 -6.60
N ASN A 59 -13.19 2.20 -7.02
CA ASN A 59 -12.54 1.95 -8.31
C ASN A 59 -11.08 1.52 -8.10
N PRO A 60 -10.74 0.22 -8.30
CA PRO A 60 -9.38 -0.27 -8.10
C PRO A 60 -8.36 0.45 -9.00
N GLY A 61 -7.33 1.02 -8.39
CA GLY A 61 -6.18 1.60 -9.09
C GLY A 61 -4.99 0.66 -9.18
N SER A 62 -3.87 1.13 -9.73
CA SER A 62 -2.64 0.34 -9.83
C SER A 62 -2.13 -0.20 -8.49
N GLY A 63 -2.38 0.52 -7.39
CA GLY A 63 -2.07 0.06 -6.03
C GLY A 63 -2.88 -1.16 -5.60
N ALA A 64 -4.16 -1.19 -5.96
CA ALA A 64 -5.04 -2.32 -5.66
C ALA A 64 -4.60 -3.58 -6.42
N GLU A 65 -4.17 -3.45 -7.67
CA GLU A 65 -3.62 -4.58 -8.46
C GLU A 65 -2.34 -5.14 -7.84
N ARG A 66 -1.44 -4.29 -7.37
CA ARG A 66 -0.22 -4.75 -6.67
C ARG A 66 -0.56 -5.46 -5.36
N LEU A 67 -1.53 -4.94 -4.61
CA LEU A 67 -1.99 -5.57 -3.37
C LEU A 67 -2.64 -6.93 -3.63
N LYS A 68 -3.50 -7.02 -4.64
CA LYS A 68 -4.11 -8.27 -5.08
C LYS A 68 -3.04 -9.32 -5.39
N GLY A 69 -2.02 -8.97 -6.17
CA GLY A 69 -0.92 -9.89 -6.48
C GLY A 69 -0.16 -10.36 -5.24
N LEU A 70 0.04 -9.50 -4.24
CA LEU A 70 0.62 -9.90 -2.96
C LEU A 70 -0.29 -10.89 -2.22
N VAL A 71 -1.58 -10.59 -2.10
CA VAL A 71 -2.56 -11.45 -1.41
C VAL A 71 -2.67 -12.81 -2.09
N ASP A 72 -2.80 -12.85 -3.42
CA ASP A 72 -2.89 -14.08 -4.20
C ASP A 72 -1.67 -14.98 -3.97
N ARG A 73 -0.46 -14.39 -3.97
CA ARG A 73 0.78 -15.12 -3.69
C ARG A 73 0.80 -15.67 -2.26
N LEU A 74 0.50 -14.84 -1.26
CA LEU A 74 0.50 -15.27 0.15
C LEU A 74 -0.52 -16.37 0.42
N VAL A 75 -1.72 -16.26 -0.14
CA VAL A 75 -2.77 -17.29 -0.03
C VAL A 75 -2.33 -18.58 -0.70
N SER A 76 -1.66 -18.50 -1.85
CA SER A 76 -1.14 -19.68 -2.56
C SER A 76 -0.02 -20.37 -1.78
N GLU A 77 0.94 -19.60 -1.25
CA GLU A 77 2.03 -20.10 -0.39
C GLU A 77 1.51 -20.73 0.92
N ALA A 78 0.41 -20.18 1.47
CA ALA A 78 -0.23 -20.76 2.65
C ALA A 78 -0.91 -22.10 2.32
N LYS A 79 -1.59 -22.18 1.16
CA LYS A 79 -2.22 -23.42 0.69
C LYS A 79 -1.21 -24.52 0.34
N SER A 80 -0.03 -24.16 -0.19
CA SER A 80 1.03 -25.10 -0.54
C SER A 80 1.87 -25.57 0.66
N GLY A 81 1.68 -24.97 1.85
CA GLY A 81 2.49 -25.23 3.04
C GLY A 81 3.90 -24.62 2.98
N GLU A 82 4.17 -23.75 2.02
CA GLU A 82 5.47 -23.07 1.86
C GLU A 82 5.61 -21.88 2.82
N SER A 83 4.50 -21.26 3.19
CA SER A 83 4.47 -20.10 4.10
C SER A 83 5.07 -20.41 5.48
N CYS A 84 4.92 -21.64 5.98
CA CYS A 84 5.47 -22.05 7.28
C CYS A 84 6.98 -22.39 7.26
N ARG A 85 7.63 -22.44 6.09
CA ARG A 85 9.06 -22.82 5.99
C ARG A 85 10.05 -21.70 6.34
N LYS A 86 9.56 -20.49 6.61
CA LYS A 86 10.39 -19.31 6.96
C LYS A 86 10.13 -18.73 8.34
N VAL A 87 9.50 -19.47 9.24
CA VAL A 87 9.60 -19.16 10.67
C VAL A 87 10.81 -19.93 11.18
N ASN A 88 11.95 -19.25 11.34
CA ASN A 88 13.01 -19.83 12.15
C ASN A 88 12.51 -19.82 13.60
N LEU A 89 11.97 -20.96 14.06
CA LEU A 89 11.46 -21.14 15.41
C LEU A 89 12.51 -20.74 16.47
N LEU A 90 13.80 -20.83 16.13
CA LEU A 90 14.91 -20.39 17.00
C LEU A 90 14.97 -18.88 17.25
N GLN A 91 14.20 -18.06 16.52
CA GLN A 91 14.17 -16.61 16.70
C GLN A 91 12.99 -16.15 17.57
N TRP A 92 11.91 -16.94 17.67
CA TRP A 92 10.78 -16.66 18.55
C TRP A 92 11.09 -16.98 20.02
N ASP A 93 11.88 -18.03 20.29
CA ASP A 93 12.28 -18.41 21.65
C ASP A 93 13.33 -17.48 22.29
N LYS A 94 13.91 -16.55 21.51
CA LYS A 94 14.97 -15.65 21.99
C LYS A 94 14.49 -14.30 22.51
N GLY A 95 13.18 -14.06 22.56
CA GLY A 95 12.59 -13.01 23.39
C GLY A 95 13.20 -11.60 23.24
N TYR A 96 13.54 -11.16 22.02
CA TYR A 96 13.98 -9.79 21.80
C TYR A 96 12.76 -8.88 21.56
N LEU A 97 12.18 -8.41 22.67
CA LEU A 97 11.53 -7.10 22.81
C LEU A 97 12.39 -6.24 23.74
#